data_AF-A0AAD5LFA4-F1
#
_entry.id   AF-A0AAD5LFA4-F1
#
_cell.length_a   1.000
_cell.length_b   1.000
_cell.length_c   1.000
_cell.angle_alpha   90.00
_cell.angle_beta   90.00
_cell.angle_gamma   90.00
#
_symmetry.space_group_name_H-M   'P 1'
#
loop_
_entity.id
_entity.type
_entity.pdbx_description
1 polymer ?
#
loop_
_entity_poly.entity_id
_entity_poly.type
_entity_poly.pdbx_seq_one_letter_code
_entity_poly.pdbx_strand_id
1 'polypeptide(L)'
;MADRLTQLQDAINAQADNFCNAIGILQQTAPPATFPGFDRAGNRTPQQQQEDHASLFATLIARCAKDIDVLIDSLPSEDSTTELQIASLRRLEEGNEDAAARLREVVSEGELMLEKIQNALHDIAQTQLAMQSTSPST
;
A
#
# COMPACT_ATOMS: atom_id res chain seq x y z
N MET A 1 -5.75 -2.74 1.36
CA MET A 1 -4.73 -1.74 0.96
C MET A 1 -5.22 -0.41 1.51
N ALA A 2 -4.72 -0.01 2.67
CA ALA A 2 -5.19 1.20 3.36
C ALA A 2 -4.57 2.44 2.70
N ASP A 3 -5.37 3.47 2.45
CA ASP A 3 -4.86 4.77 1.99
C ASP A 3 -3.92 5.39 3.05
N ARG A 4 -3.04 6.32 2.65
CA ARG A 4 -2.06 6.94 3.56
C ARG A 4 -2.73 7.65 4.73
N LEU A 5 -3.91 8.24 4.52
CA LEU A 5 -4.67 8.86 5.60
C LEU A 5 -5.20 7.83 6.62
N THR A 6 -5.60 6.65 6.15
CA THR A 6 -6.02 5.55 7.03
C THR A 6 -4.83 4.99 7.81
N GLN A 7 -3.68 4.81 7.17
CA GLN A 7 -2.45 4.37 7.84
C GLN A 7 -2.00 5.36 8.93
N LEU A 8 -2.14 6.67 8.66
CA LEU A 8 -1.83 7.71 9.65
C LEU A 8 -2.76 7.62 10.86
N GLN A 9 -4.06 7.41 10.64
CA GLN A 9 -5.03 7.22 11.72
C GLN A 9 -4.70 5.98 12.57
N ASP A 10 -4.36 4.87 11.93
CA ASP A 10 -3.97 3.64 12.63
C ASP A 10 -2.69 3.84 13.45
N ALA A 11 -1.70 4.56 12.92
CA ALA A 11 -0.46 4.88 13.63
C ALA A 11 -0.71 5.80 14.85
N ILE A 12 -1.60 6.79 14.72
CA ILE A 12 -1.98 7.66 15.84
C ILE A 12 -2.68 6.86 16.94
N ASN A 13 -3.60 5.95 16.57
CA ASN A 13 -4.27 5.07 17.52
C ASN A 13 -3.26 4.17 18.24
N ALA A 14 -2.33 3.55 17.50
CA ALA A 14 -1.27 2.73 18.07
C ALA A 14 -0.36 3.53 19.02
N GLN A 15 -0.08 4.80 18.71
CA GLN A 15 0.69 5.68 19.59
C GLN A 15 -0.06 5.99 20.88
N ALA A 16 -1.39 6.21 20.82
CA ALA A 16 -2.21 6.40 22.00
C ALA A 16 -2.23 5.14 22.89
N ASP A 17 -2.33 3.95 22.28
CA ASP A 17 -2.24 2.68 22.99
C ASP A 17 -0.88 2.50 23.66
N ASN A 18 0.22 2.83 22.97
CA ASN A 18 1.57 2.79 23.55
C ASN A 18 1.68 3.69 24.79
N PHE A 19 1.12 4.91 24.76
CA PHE A 19 1.10 5.79 25.93
C PHE A 19 0.25 5.22 27.07
N CYS A 20 -0.97 4.78 26.79
CA CYS A 20 -1.86 4.22 27.81
C CYS A 20 -1.25 2.98 28.49
N ASN A 21 -0.69 2.07 27.70
CA ASN A 21 -0.04 0.86 28.19
C ASN A 21 1.22 1.18 29.00
N ALA A 22 2.05 2.13 28.52
CA ALA A 22 3.24 2.58 29.24
C ALA A 22 2.87 3.15 30.61
N ILE A 23 1.89 4.06 30.66
CA ILE A 23 1.42 4.66 31.92
C ILE A 23 0.88 3.58 32.87
N GLY A 24 0.06 2.65 32.37
CA GLY A 24 -0.52 1.58 33.17
C GLY A 24 0.56 0.69 33.81
N ILE A 25 1.54 0.23 33.02
CA ILE A 25 2.63 -0.62 33.51
C ILE A 25 3.55 0.15 34.47
N LEU A 26 3.88 1.41 34.17
CA LEU A 26 4.72 2.24 35.05
C LEU A 26 4.05 2.46 36.40
N GLN A 27 2.73 2.71 36.44
CA GLN A 27 1.98 2.84 37.69
C GLN A 27 1.89 1.51 38.47
N GLN A 28 1.63 0.40 37.77
CA GLN A 28 1.55 -0.93 38.41
C GLN A 28 2.88 -1.33 39.06
N THR A 29 4.00 -0.96 38.43
CA THR A 29 5.34 -1.33 38.87
C THR A 29 6.01 -0.27 39.75
N ALA A 30 5.39 0.89 39.93
CA ALA A 30 5.93 2.00 40.72
C ALA A 30 6.20 1.58 42.18
N PRO A 31 7.44 1.75 42.68
CA PRO A 31 7.71 1.53 44.09
C PRO A 31 6.99 2.58 44.94
N PRO A 32 6.55 2.24 46.17
CA PRO A 32 6.00 3.23 47.09
C PRO A 32 7.00 4.35 47.35
N ALA A 33 6.54 5.60 47.28
CA ALA A 33 7.36 6.74 47.65
C ALA A 33 7.78 6.62 49.13
N THR A 34 9.08 6.70 49.40
CA THR A 34 9.61 6.75 50.77
C THR A 34 9.72 8.20 51.21
N PHE A 35 9.09 8.52 52.34
CA PHE A 35 9.22 9.81 52.99
C PHE A 35 10.20 9.68 54.17
N PRO A 36 11.00 10.72 54.47
CA PRO A 36 11.85 10.72 55.65
C PRO A 36 11.01 10.46 56.91
N GLY A 37 11.29 9.35 57.63
CA GLY A 37 10.58 8.95 58.85
C GLY A 37 9.49 7.90 58.70
N PHE A 38 9.24 7.35 57.50
CA PHE A 38 8.23 6.31 57.26
C PHE A 38 8.82 5.08 56.54
N ASP A 39 9.70 4.34 57.21
CA ASP A 39 10.27 3.08 56.68
C ASP A 39 9.31 1.91 56.91
N ARG A 40 8.30 1.77 56.04
CA ARG A 40 7.63 0.48 55.86
C ARG A 40 8.39 -0.35 54.84
N ALA A 41 9.36 -1.12 55.33
CA ALA A 41 10.09 -2.12 54.56
C ALA A 41 9.23 -3.35 54.19
N GLY A 42 8.07 -3.13 53.57
CA GLY A 42 7.17 -4.19 53.09
C GLY A 42 7.31 -4.39 51.59
N ASN A 43 7.99 -5.48 51.19
CA ASN A 43 8.13 -5.99 49.82
C ASN A 43 8.64 -5.00 48.76
N ARG A 44 9.97 -4.89 48.63
CA ARG A 44 10.60 -4.37 47.41
C ARG A 44 10.46 -5.44 46.31
N THR A 45 9.58 -5.24 45.35
CA THR A 45 9.63 -5.97 44.06
C THR A 45 10.91 -5.61 43.30
N PRO A 46 11.44 -6.50 42.43
CA PRO A 46 12.73 -6.30 41.78
C PRO A 46 12.70 -5.10 40.82
N GLN A 47 13.45 -4.04 41.17
CA GLN A 47 13.57 -2.77 40.45
C GLN A 47 14.08 -2.91 39.00
N GLN A 48 14.71 -4.04 38.69
CA GLN A 48 15.35 -4.32 37.40
C GLN A 48 14.35 -4.54 36.25
N GLN A 49 13.13 -5.03 36.53
CA GLN A 49 12.07 -5.17 35.50
C GLN A 49 11.45 -3.83 35.11
N GLN A 50 11.50 -2.83 35.99
CA GLN A 50 10.86 -1.53 35.75
C GLN A 50 11.66 -0.68 34.76
N GLU A 51 12.99 -0.67 34.86
CA GLU A 51 13.86 0.05 33.92
C GLU A 51 13.76 -0.52 32.50
N ASP A 52 13.62 -1.85 32.39
CA ASP A 52 13.45 -2.54 31.11
C ASP A 52 12.14 -2.15 30.42
N HIS A 53 11.02 -2.15 31.15
CA HIS A 53 9.72 -1.71 30.61
C HIS A 53 9.69 -0.23 30.23
N ALA A 54 10.29 0.65 31.03
CA ALA A 54 10.37 2.08 30.71
C ALA A 54 11.15 2.31 29.41
N SER A 55 12.30 1.66 29.25
CA SER A 55 13.13 1.79 28.05
C SER A 55 12.46 1.19 26.80
N LEU A 56 11.76 0.06 26.95
CA LEU A 56 10.98 -0.57 25.89
C LEU A 56 9.87 0.37 25.39
N PHE A 57 9.03 0.89 26.29
CA PHE A 57 7.95 1.80 25.91
C PHE A 57 8.48 3.10 25.31
N ALA A 58 9.57 3.67 25.86
CA ALA A 58 10.22 4.84 25.26
C ALA A 58 10.66 4.57 23.82
N THR A 59 11.21 3.39 23.54
CA THR A 59 11.62 2.98 22.19
C THR A 59 10.41 2.83 21.26
N LEU A 60 9.34 2.18 21.72
CA LEU A 60 8.10 2.00 20.94
C LEU A 60 7.45 3.34 20.60
N ILE A 61 7.32 4.22 21.59
CA ILE A 61 6.75 5.57 21.44
C ILE A 61 7.58 6.40 20.47
N ALA A 62 8.90 6.42 20.62
CA ALA A 62 9.79 7.20 19.76
C ALA A 62 9.78 6.70 18.30
N ARG A 63 9.79 5.37 18.13
CA ARG A 63 9.71 4.76 16.79
C ARG A 63 8.38 5.06 16.12
N CYS A 64 7.27 4.85 16.81
CA CYS A 64 5.95 5.09 16.22
C CYS A 64 5.71 6.58 15.94
N ALA A 65 6.23 7.49 16.77
CA ALA A 65 6.26 8.92 16.45
C ALA A 65 7.05 9.20 15.16
N LYS A 66 8.21 8.55 14.97
CA LYS A 66 8.98 8.72 13.73
C LYS A 66 8.26 8.16 12.51
N ASP A 67 7.58 7.02 12.66
CA ASP A 67 6.77 6.44 11.59
C ASP A 67 5.60 7.37 11.21
N ILE A 68 4.98 8.06 12.19
CA ILE A 68 3.97 9.10 11.97
C ILE A 68 4.55 10.27 11.16
N ASP A 69 5.74 10.78 11.52
CA ASP A 69 6.38 11.86 10.75
C ASP A 69 6.60 11.45 9.28
N VAL A 70 7.11 10.23 9.05
CA VAL A 70 7.34 9.72 7.69
C VAL A 70 6.03 9.57 6.92
N LEU A 71 4.94 9.18 7.59
CA LEU A 71 3.63 9.10 6.96
C LEU A 71 3.11 10.48 6.56
N ILE A 72 3.29 11.50 7.41
CA ILE A 72 2.93 12.89 7.11
C ILE A 72 3.72 13.41 5.91
N ASP A 73 5.05 13.21 5.89
CA ASP A 73 5.91 13.61 4.77
C ASP A 73 5.56 12.89 3.46
N SER A 74 4.93 11.71 3.54
CA SER A 74 4.50 10.92 2.39
C SER A 74 3.11 11.28 1.87
N LEU A 75 2.38 12.17 2.54
CA LEU A 75 1.08 12.62 2.07
C LEU A 75 1.24 13.41 0.76
N PRO A 76 0.31 13.25 -0.20
CA PRO A 76 0.31 14.06 -1.40
C PRO A 76 0.26 15.55 -1.03
N SER A 77 1.10 16.35 -1.68
CA SER A 77 1.38 17.75 -1.33
C SER A 77 0.14 18.65 -1.26
N GLU A 78 0.03 19.41 -0.16
CA GLU A 78 -1.06 20.36 0.12
C GLU A 78 -1.06 21.59 -0.81
N ASP A 79 0.03 21.87 -1.52
CA ASP A 79 0.17 23.01 -2.44
C ASP A 79 -0.70 22.89 -3.72
N SER A 80 -1.34 21.74 -3.92
CA SER A 80 -2.27 21.55 -5.03
C SER A 80 -3.61 22.15 -4.66
N THR A 81 -3.83 23.42 -5.03
CA THR A 81 -5.17 24.01 -4.98
C THR A 81 -6.16 23.09 -5.69
N THR A 82 -7.40 23.03 -5.22
CA THR A 82 -8.46 22.22 -5.83
C THR A 82 -8.59 22.49 -7.33
N GLU A 83 -8.37 23.74 -7.74
CA GLU A 83 -8.34 24.16 -9.15
C GLU A 83 -7.20 23.50 -9.94
N LEU A 84 -5.98 23.43 -9.40
CA LEU A 84 -4.84 22.74 -10.04
C LEU A 84 -5.07 21.23 -10.11
N GLN A 85 -5.69 20.63 -9.10
CA GLN A 85 -6.05 19.21 -9.11
C GLN A 85 -7.09 18.91 -10.20
N ILE A 86 -8.15 19.72 -10.31
CA ILE A 86 -9.17 19.59 -11.35
C ILE A 86 -8.55 19.75 -12.74
N ALA A 87 -7.67 20.73 -12.94
CA ALA A 87 -6.97 20.92 -14.21
C ALA A 87 -6.09 19.71 -14.56
N SER A 88 -5.39 19.15 -13.55
CA SER A 88 -4.58 17.95 -13.72
C SER A 88 -5.42 16.72 -14.07
N LEU A 89 -6.58 16.55 -13.44
CA LEU A 89 -7.53 15.48 -13.75
C LEU A 89 -8.04 15.59 -15.19
N ARG A 90 -8.47 16.77 -15.63
CA ARG A 90 -8.92 16.99 -17.02
C ARG A 90 -7.85 16.63 -18.03
N ARG A 91 -6.61 17.05 -17.80
CA ARG A 91 -5.47 16.69 -18.66
C ARG A 91 -5.23 15.18 -18.70
N LEU A 92 -5.40 14.51 -17.56
CA LEU A 92 -5.26 13.06 -17.47
C LEU A 92 -6.38 12.33 -18.24
N GLU A 93 -7.60 12.84 -18.16
CA GLU A 93 -8.76 12.33 -18.92
C GLU A 93 -8.55 12.49 -20.43
N GLU A 94 -8.15 13.68 -20.89
CA GLU A 94 -7.83 13.92 -22.31
C GLU A 94 -6.73 12.96 -22.80
N GLY A 95 -5.65 12.81 -22.04
CA GLY A 95 -4.57 11.87 -22.38
C GLY A 95 -5.02 10.41 -22.41
N ASN A 96 -5.96 10.03 -21.54
CA ASN A 96 -6.54 8.69 -21.52
C ASN A 96 -7.45 8.45 -22.73
N GLU A 97 -8.27 9.44 -23.11
CA GLU A 97 -9.11 9.36 -24.32
C GLU A 97 -8.25 9.20 -25.59
N ASP A 98 -7.18 9.98 -25.72
CA ASP A 98 -6.23 9.88 -26.82
C ASP A 98 -5.55 8.51 -26.86
N ALA A 99 -5.08 8.01 -25.71
CA ALA A 99 -4.46 6.70 -25.62
C ALA A 99 -5.45 5.58 -25.98
N ALA A 100 -6.70 5.68 -25.55
CA ALA A 100 -7.76 4.74 -25.88
C ALA A 100 -8.12 4.79 -27.37
N ALA A 101 -8.13 5.96 -28.00
CA ALA A 101 -8.35 6.09 -29.44
C ALA A 101 -7.24 5.40 -30.25
N ARG A 102 -5.98 5.65 -29.91
CA ARG A 102 -4.82 4.98 -30.53
C ARG A 102 -4.87 3.47 -30.33
N LEU A 103 -5.24 3.02 -29.15
CA LEU A 103 -5.39 1.59 -28.87
C LEU A 103 -6.47 0.95 -29.77
N ARG A 104 -7.62 1.62 -29.94
CA ARG A 104 -8.70 1.13 -30.82
C ARG A 104 -8.25 1.03 -32.27
N GLU A 105 -7.50 2.00 -32.76
CA GLU A 105 -6.96 1.99 -34.11
C GLU A 105 -6.02 0.79 -34.32
N VAL A 106 -5.04 0.63 -33.42
CA VAL A 106 -4.08 -0.49 -33.48
C VAL A 106 -4.78 -1.85 -33.38
N VAL A 107 -5.79 -1.99 -32.52
CA VAL A 107 -6.58 -3.23 -32.41
C VAL A 107 -7.32 -3.50 -33.71
N SER A 108 -7.98 -2.49 -34.31
CA SER A 108 -8.71 -2.65 -35.56
C SER A 108 -7.80 -3.06 -36.72
N GLU A 109 -6.62 -2.45 -36.83
CA GLU A 109 -5.62 -2.85 -37.83
C GLU A 109 -5.14 -4.29 -37.60
N GLY A 110 -4.92 -4.66 -36.34
CA GLY A 110 -4.53 -6.02 -35.95
C GLY A 110 -5.58 -7.07 -36.30
N GLU A 111 -6.86 -6.79 -36.04
CA GLU A 111 -7.98 -7.68 -36.39
C GLU A 111 -8.09 -7.88 -37.90
N LEU A 112 -7.96 -6.81 -38.69
CA LEU A 112 -8.00 -6.88 -40.15
C LEU A 112 -6.82 -7.67 -40.73
N MET A 113 -5.64 -7.53 -40.13
CA MET A 113 -4.48 -8.34 -40.51
C MET A 113 -4.68 -9.82 -40.16
N LEU A 114 -5.26 -10.11 -39.01
CA LEU A 114 -5.58 -11.46 -38.59
C LEU A 114 -6.57 -12.13 -39.54
N GLU A 115 -7.62 -11.42 -39.96
CA GLU A 115 -8.61 -11.91 -40.92
C GLU A 115 -7.95 -12.29 -42.27
N LYS A 116 -7.05 -11.45 -42.78
CA LYS A 116 -6.29 -11.75 -44.00
C LYS A 116 -5.45 -13.02 -43.87
N ILE A 117 -4.79 -13.21 -42.73
CA ILE A 117 -4.00 -14.42 -42.46
C ILE A 117 -4.91 -15.65 -42.41
N GLN A 118 -6.06 -15.55 -41.73
CA GLN A 118 -7.03 -16.64 -41.65
C GLN A 118 -7.56 -17.05 -43.03
N ASN A 119 -7.90 -16.07 -43.88
CA ASN A 119 -8.36 -16.33 -45.25
C ASN A 119 -7.28 -17.00 -46.09
N ALA A 120 -6.03 -16.51 -46.03
CA ALA A 120 -4.92 -17.14 -46.75
C ALA A 120 -4.65 -18.58 -46.29
N LEU A 121 -4.71 -18.85 -44.98
CA LEU A 121 -4.59 -20.19 -44.44
C LEU A 121 -5.74 -21.10 -44.89
N HIS A 122 -6.97 -20.56 -44.96
CA HIS A 122 -8.13 -21.29 -45.46
C HIS A 122 -7.94 -21.70 -46.94
N ASP A 123 -7.50 -20.76 -47.79
CA ASP A 123 -7.26 -21.01 -49.21
C ASP A 123 -6.16 -22.07 -49.43
N ILE A 124 -5.09 -22.01 -48.64
CA ILE A 124 -4.02 -23.02 -48.66
C ILE A 124 -4.58 -24.39 -48.29
N ALA A 125 -5.37 -24.47 -47.22
CA ALA A 125 -5.98 -25.73 -46.78
C ALA A 125 -6.93 -26.32 -47.84
N GLN A 126 -7.78 -25.50 -48.45
CA GLN A 126 -8.69 -25.91 -49.54
C GLN A 126 -7.92 -26.41 -50.76
N THR A 127 -6.86 -25.69 -51.15
CA THR A 127 -6.01 -26.06 -52.29
C THR A 127 -5.30 -27.41 -52.04
N GLN A 128 -4.79 -27.63 -50.82
CA GLN A 128 -4.18 -28.92 -50.46
C GLN A 128 -5.18 -30.08 -50.48
N LEU A 129 -6.40 -29.87 -49.97
CA LEU A 129 -7.48 -30.87 -50.04
C LEU A 129 -7.88 -31.20 -51.49
N ALA A 130 -7.98 -30.19 -52.35
CA ALA A 130 -8.27 -30.36 -53.77
C ALA A 130 -7.15 -31.10 -54.52
N MET A 131 -5.88 -30.84 -54.19
CA MET A 131 -4.75 -31.58 -54.75
C MET A 131 -4.74 -33.06 -54.31
N GLN A 132 -5.09 -33.34 -53.05
CA GLN A 132 -5.18 -34.71 -52.52
C GLN A 132 -6.37 -35.50 -53.09
N SER A 133 -7.48 -34.85 -53.41
CA SER A 133 -8.64 -35.51 -54.04
C SER A 133 -8.46 -35.77 -55.54
N THR A 134 -7.54 -35.05 -56.19
CA THR A 134 -7.24 -35.18 -57.63
C THR A 134 -5.99 -36.00 -57.94
N SER A 135 -5.16 -36.33 -56.95
CA SER A 135 -4.09 -37.32 -57.10
C SER A 135 -4.69 -38.71 -57.34
N PRO A 136 -4.48 -39.34 -58.51
CA PRO A 136 -5.03 -40.66 -58.79
C PRO A 136 -4.35 -41.70 -57.89
N SER A 137 -5.16 -42.50 -57.20
CA SER A 137 -4.72 -43.73 -56.54
C SER A 137 -3.99 -44.59 -57.57
N THR A 138 -2.66 -44.67 -57.46
CA THR A 138 -1.83 -45.59 -58.24
C THR A 138 -1.78 -46.93 -57.51
#